data_AF-A0A8D8I1Y0-F1
#
_entry.id   AF-A0A8D8I1Y0-F1
#
_cell.length_a   1.000
_cell.length_b   1.000
_cell.length_c   1.000
_cell.angle_alpha   90.00
_cell.angle_beta   90.00
_cell.angle_gamma   90.00
#
_symmetry.space_group_name_H-M   'P 1'
#
loop_
_entity.id
_entity.type
_entity.pdbx_description
1 polymer ?
#
loop_
_entity_poly.entity_id
_entity_poly.type
_entity_poly.pdbx_seq_one_letter_code
_entity_poly.pdbx_strand_id
1 'polypeptide(L)'
;MQPEAFSDRNGKQDMRAAYGLLAQEMMAWLNQFQHIPNKDIITVGTLGQYLDDFNRPTWLPQCEGAKTASEIPGIVDEVISMVSIKKDDGTEVRSFVCHTINSWGYPAKDRSGCLDMVEEPHLGKLLTKIKTKTFSTSTQFMPHN
;
A
#
# COMPACT_ATOMS: atom_id res chain seq x y z
N MET A 1 -27.86 8.60 4.73
CA MET A 1 -27.19 8.02 5.92
C MET A 1 -27.48 6.54 5.93
N GLN A 2 -26.48 5.70 6.21
CA GLN A 2 -26.63 4.25 6.19
C GLN A 2 -27.31 3.73 7.47
N PRO A 3 -28.32 2.85 7.33
CA PRO A 3 -29.12 2.35 8.44
C PRO A 3 -28.32 1.52 9.45
N GLU A 4 -27.20 0.92 9.05
CA GLU A 4 -26.35 0.06 9.89
C GLU A 4 -25.48 0.83 10.91
N ALA A 5 -25.46 2.17 10.85
CA ALA A 5 -24.72 3.03 11.78
C ALA A 5 -25.49 3.32 13.10
N PHE A 6 -26.65 2.70 13.30
CA PHE A 6 -27.53 2.94 14.45
C PHE A 6 -27.67 1.69 15.31
N SER A 7 -27.57 1.85 16.63
CA SER A 7 -27.81 0.77 17.59
C SER A 7 -29.29 0.39 17.65
N ASP A 8 -29.61 -0.88 17.38
CA ASP A 8 -30.97 -1.47 17.52
C ASP A 8 -31.57 -1.31 18.93
N ARG A 9 -30.73 -1.03 19.94
CA ARG A 9 -31.15 -0.98 21.35
C ARG A 9 -31.48 0.42 21.85
N ASN A 10 -30.99 1.48 21.21
CA ASN A 10 -31.10 2.85 21.74
C ASN A 10 -31.21 3.97 20.67
N GLY A 11 -31.18 3.66 19.36
CA GLY A 11 -31.30 4.66 18.30
C GLY A 11 -30.17 5.70 18.25
N LYS A 12 -29.11 5.52 19.07
CA LYS A 12 -27.90 6.34 19.05
C LYS A 12 -26.92 5.79 18.03
N GLN A 13 -26.20 6.71 17.39
CA GLN A 13 -25.15 6.42 16.42
C GLN A 13 -24.07 5.57 17.11
N ASP A 14 -23.93 4.32 16.69
CA ASP A 14 -22.92 3.43 17.25
C ASP A 14 -21.62 3.68 16.50
N MET A 15 -20.76 4.51 17.08
CA MET A 15 -19.50 4.86 16.45
C MET A 15 -18.64 3.62 16.15
N ARG A 16 -18.70 2.55 16.97
CA ARG A 16 -17.96 1.32 16.70
C ARG A 16 -18.51 0.59 15.47
N ALA A 17 -19.82 0.54 15.31
CA ALA A 17 -20.45 -0.02 14.11
C ALA A 17 -20.13 0.82 12.87
N ALA A 18 -20.13 2.15 12.99
CA ALA A 18 -19.79 3.06 11.90
C ALA A 18 -18.33 2.92 11.43
N TYR A 19 -17.37 2.76 12.34
CA TYR A 19 -15.96 2.50 11.99
C TYR A 19 -15.77 1.13 11.32
N GLY A 20 -16.51 0.11 11.77
CA GLY A 20 -16.51 -1.21 11.13
C GLY A 20 -17.05 -1.17 9.70
N LEU A 21 -18.15 -0.44 9.50
CA LEU A 21 -18.75 -0.24 8.19
C LEU A 21 -17.83 0.54 7.25
N LEU A 22 -17.25 1.64 7.72
CA LEU A 22 -16.31 2.46 6.94
C LEU A 22 -15.09 1.63 6.48
N ALA A 23 -14.54 0.79 7.35
CA ALA A 23 -13.45 -0.11 6.99
C ALA A 23 -13.88 -1.11 5.90
N GLN A 24 -15.07 -1.71 6.03
CA GLN A 24 -15.60 -2.63 5.01
C GLN A 24 -15.84 -1.94 3.66
N GLU A 25 -16.39 -0.74 3.67
CA GLU A 25 -16.63 0.05 2.45
C GLU A 25 -15.32 0.43 1.77
N MET A 26 -14.33 0.89 2.55
CA MET A 26 -13.02 1.24 2.00
C MET A 26 -12.36 0.03 1.36
N MET A 27 -12.44 -1.14 1.98
CA MET A 27 -11.93 -2.39 1.41
C MET A 27 -12.70 -2.81 0.16
N ALA A 28 -14.01 -2.63 0.11
CA ALA A 28 -14.80 -2.88 -1.08
C ALA A 28 -14.37 -1.96 -2.24
N TRP A 29 -14.13 -0.67 -1.96
CA TRP A 29 -13.67 0.30 -2.96
C TRP A 29 -12.26 -0.02 -3.45
N LEU A 30 -11.32 -0.35 -2.54
CA LEU A 30 -9.96 -0.73 -2.90
C LEU A 30 -9.93 -1.97 -3.81
N ASN A 31 -10.76 -2.98 -3.52
CA ASN A 31 -10.91 -4.14 -4.39
C ASN A 31 -11.51 -3.76 -5.75
N GLN A 32 -12.51 -2.88 -5.80
CA GLN A 32 -13.07 -2.41 -7.08
C GLN A 32 -12.04 -1.64 -7.90
N PHE A 33 -11.23 -0.79 -7.26
CA PHE A 33 -10.18 -0.01 -7.91
C PHE A 33 -9.13 -0.87 -8.61
N GLN A 34 -8.80 -2.03 -8.05
CA GLN A 34 -7.89 -2.99 -8.68
C GLN A 34 -8.39 -3.50 -10.04
N HIS A 35 -9.71 -3.51 -10.25
CA HIS A 35 -10.33 -4.06 -11.46
C HIS A 35 -10.73 -3.00 -12.48
N ILE A 36 -10.40 -1.71 -12.26
CA ILE A 36 -10.69 -0.65 -13.22
C ILE A 36 -9.75 -0.82 -14.43
N PRO A 37 -10.28 -1.10 -15.64
CA PRO A 37 -9.44 -1.32 -16.80
C PRO A 37 -8.77 -0.01 -17.24
N ASN A 38 -7.54 -0.12 -17.74
CA ASN A 38 -6.79 0.98 -18.36
C ASN A 38 -6.54 2.20 -17.46
N LYS A 39 -6.52 2.01 -16.13
CA LYS A 39 -6.19 3.04 -15.16
C LYS A 39 -5.19 2.50 -14.15
N ASP A 40 -4.18 3.30 -13.82
CA ASP A 40 -3.35 3.07 -12.65
C ASP A 40 -3.97 3.84 -11.49
N ILE A 41 -4.27 3.15 -10.40
CA ILE A 41 -4.83 3.76 -9.19
C ILE A 41 -3.70 3.96 -8.20
N ILE A 42 -3.50 5.22 -7.79
CA ILE A 42 -2.44 5.61 -6.87
C ILE A 42 -3.10 6.14 -5.61
N THR A 43 -2.88 5.44 -4.51
CA THR A 43 -3.29 5.88 -3.18
C THR A 43 -2.10 6.47 -2.46
N VAL A 44 -2.27 7.68 -1.93
CA VAL A 44 -1.25 8.36 -1.12
C VAL A 44 -1.75 8.55 0.30
N GLY A 45 -0.86 8.39 1.27
CA GLY A 45 -1.18 8.51 2.68
C GLY A 45 0.07 8.70 3.51
N THR A 46 -0.14 8.93 4.80
CA THR A 46 0.94 9.13 5.77
C THR A 46 1.40 7.78 6.33
N LEU A 47 2.67 7.69 6.71
CA LEU A 47 3.22 6.53 7.40
C LEU A 47 3.16 6.74 8.92
N GLY A 48 2.59 5.78 9.65
CA GLY A 48 2.48 5.80 11.10
C GLY A 48 3.39 4.76 11.75
N GLN A 49 4.01 5.13 12.87
CA GLN A 49 4.74 4.20 13.72
C GLN A 49 3.84 3.71 14.85
N TYR A 50 3.74 2.40 15.00
CA TYR A 50 2.94 1.73 16.02
C TYR A 50 3.81 0.76 16.80
N LEU A 51 3.33 0.30 17.94
CA LEU A 51 3.96 -0.78 18.71
C LEU A 51 3.16 -2.05 18.48
N ASP A 52 3.84 -3.15 18.19
CA ASP A 52 3.23 -4.48 18.15
C ASP A 52 2.98 -5.04 19.56
N ASP A 53 2.40 -6.24 19.64
CA ASP A 53 2.10 -6.92 20.91
C ASP A 53 3.36 -7.22 21.75
N PHE A 54 4.55 -7.13 21.16
CA PHE A 54 5.85 -7.31 21.80
C PHE A 54 6.59 -6.00 22.04
N ASN A 55 5.89 -4.86 21.93
CA ASN A 55 6.43 -3.52 22.13
C ASN A 55 7.56 -3.16 21.14
N ARG A 56 7.56 -3.77 19.95
CA ARG A 56 8.50 -3.48 18.87
C ARG A 56 7.88 -2.46 17.92
N PRO A 57 8.66 -1.46 17.46
CA PRO A 57 8.14 -0.48 16.51
C PRO A 57 7.86 -1.16 15.16
N THR A 58 6.65 -0.95 14.64
CA THR A 58 6.22 -1.34 13.31
C THR A 58 5.68 -0.14 12.55
N TRP A 59 5.74 -0.19 11.23
CA TRP A 59 5.32 0.91 10.36
C TRP A 59 4.15 0.44 9.50
N LEU A 60 3.07 1.22 9.49
CA LEU A 60 1.87 0.95 8.71
C LEU A 60 1.36 2.23 8.04
N PRO A 61 0.63 2.14 6.92
CA PRO A 61 -0.11 3.27 6.40
C PRO A 61 -1.11 3.75 7.46
N GLN A 62 -1.14 5.07 7.69
CA GLN A 62 -2.13 5.67 8.58
C GLN A 62 -3.51 5.52 7.94
N CYS A 63 -4.38 4.79 8.62
CA CYS A 63 -5.71 4.48 8.17
C CYS A 63 -6.62 4.28 9.38
N GLU A 64 -7.90 4.60 9.23
CA GLU A 64 -8.92 4.28 10.22
C GLU A 64 -9.09 2.75 10.32
N GLY A 65 -8.82 2.22 11.52
CA GLY A 65 -8.84 0.79 11.79
C GLY A 65 -7.52 0.07 11.49
N ALA A 66 -6.86 -0.44 12.54
CA ALA A 66 -5.59 -1.17 12.44
C ALA A 66 -5.66 -2.42 11.53
N LYS A 67 -6.82 -3.07 11.47
CA LYS A 67 -7.06 -4.21 10.58
C LYS A 67 -7.01 -3.78 9.12
N THR A 68 -7.66 -2.66 8.78
CA THR A 68 -7.68 -2.13 7.42
C THR A 68 -6.27 -1.77 6.94
N ALA A 69 -5.50 -1.07 7.78
CA ALA A 69 -4.11 -0.74 7.49
C ALA A 69 -3.25 -1.99 7.17
N SER A 70 -3.50 -3.10 7.88
CA SER A 70 -2.81 -4.37 7.69
C SER A 70 -3.25 -5.13 6.44
N GLU A 71 -4.50 -4.96 5.98
CA GLU A 71 -5.04 -5.67 4.82
C GLU A 71 -4.75 -4.96 3.48
N ILE A 72 -4.60 -3.62 3.46
CA ILE A 72 -4.30 -2.85 2.25
C ILE A 72 -3.11 -3.42 1.46
N PRO A 73 -1.96 -3.75 2.09
CA PRO A 73 -0.84 -4.39 1.39
C PRO A 73 -1.16 -5.73 0.74
N GLY A 74 -2.24 -6.42 1.13
CA GLY A 74 -2.69 -7.64 0.45
C GLY A 74 -3.37 -7.36 -0.90
N ILE A 75 -4.07 -6.23 -1.01
CA ILE A 75 -4.89 -5.87 -2.17
C ILE A 75 -4.05 -5.26 -3.27
N VAL A 76 -3.38 -4.13 -2.99
CA VAL A 76 -2.66 -3.34 -3.99
C VAL A 76 -1.53 -4.13 -4.63
N ASP A 77 -1.10 -3.81 -5.85
CA ASP A 77 0.06 -4.51 -6.44
C ASP A 77 1.39 -4.02 -5.87
N GLU A 78 1.48 -2.72 -5.63
CA GLU A 78 2.69 -2.04 -5.17
C GLU A 78 2.42 -1.35 -3.82
N VAL A 79 3.37 -1.47 -2.89
CA VAL A 79 3.41 -0.68 -1.65
C VAL A 79 4.77 -0.01 -1.60
N ILE A 80 4.78 1.33 -1.56
CA ILE A 80 6.01 2.12 -1.64
C ILE A 80 6.10 3.03 -0.43
N SER A 81 7.18 2.90 0.34
CA SER A 81 7.45 3.79 1.46
C SER A 81 8.39 4.92 1.04
N MET A 82 7.91 6.17 1.13
CA MET A 82 8.75 7.34 0.90
C MET A 82 9.37 7.82 2.22
N VAL A 83 10.68 7.69 2.35
CA VAL A 83 11.41 7.92 3.62
C VAL A 83 12.72 8.65 3.36
N SER A 84 13.26 9.29 4.40
CA SER A 84 14.63 9.82 4.37
C SER A 84 15.61 8.72 4.76
N ILE A 85 16.54 8.40 3.86
CA ILE A 85 17.63 7.45 4.11
C ILE A 85 18.91 8.22 4.36
N LYS A 86 19.55 7.96 5.50
CA LYS A 86 20.89 8.48 5.83
C LYS A 86 21.95 7.73 5.02
N LYS A 87 22.82 8.49 4.37
CA LYS A 87 24.02 7.99 3.70
C LYS A 87 25.23 8.04 4.64
N ASP A 88 26.29 7.35 4.24
CA ASP A 88 27.54 7.25 5.00
C ASP A 88 28.25 8.61 5.18
N ASP A 89 28.02 9.55 4.26
CA ASP A 89 28.52 10.92 4.31
C ASP A 89 27.71 11.84 5.26
N GLY A 90 26.69 11.30 5.94
CA GLY A 90 25.81 12.03 6.83
C GLY A 90 24.68 12.78 6.13
N THR A 91 24.59 12.74 4.79
CA THR A 91 23.48 13.35 4.06
C THR A 91 22.22 12.49 4.16
N GLU A 92 21.06 13.14 4.24
CA GLU A 92 19.76 12.48 4.16
C GLU A 92 19.16 12.69 2.78
N VAL A 93 18.82 11.58 2.12
CA VAL A 93 18.17 11.61 0.81
C VAL A 93 16.80 10.97 0.92
N ARG A 94 15.78 11.69 0.43
CA ARG A 94 14.44 11.12 0.29
C ARG A 94 14.48 10.06 -0.80
N SER A 95 13.93 8.89 -0.50
CA SER A 95 13.94 7.74 -1.39
C SER A 95 12.65 6.94 -1.27
N PHE A 96 12.36 6.13 -2.28
CA PHE A 96 11.32 5.12 -2.25
C PHE A 96 11.92 3.77 -1.85
N VAL A 97 11.39 3.13 -0.82
CA VAL A 97 11.69 1.75 -0.45
C VAL A 97 10.62 0.85 -1.06
N CYS A 98 11.04 -0.12 -1.86
CA CYS A 98 10.13 -0.89 -2.73
C CYS A 98 10.02 -2.38 -2.36
N HIS A 99 10.96 -2.95 -1.60
CA HIS A 99 10.96 -4.38 -1.29
C HIS A 99 10.52 -4.67 0.14
N THR A 100 9.75 -5.75 0.31
CA THR A 100 9.24 -6.21 1.61
C THR A 100 10.36 -6.54 2.60
N ILE A 101 11.42 -7.19 2.14
CA ILE A 101 12.61 -7.48 2.97
C ILE A 101 13.58 -6.32 2.81
N ASN A 102 13.46 -5.30 3.66
CA ASN A 102 14.35 -4.15 3.66
C ASN A 102 14.97 -3.92 5.05
N SER A 103 16.13 -3.27 5.07
CA SER A 103 16.92 -3.04 6.30
C SER A 103 16.27 -2.08 7.30
N TRP A 104 15.21 -1.36 6.91
CA TRP A 104 14.59 -0.31 7.72
C TRP A 104 13.25 -0.72 8.34
N GLY A 105 12.69 -1.87 7.93
CA GLY A 105 11.39 -2.36 8.40
C GLY A 105 10.20 -1.55 7.92
N TYR A 106 10.34 -0.77 6.83
CA TYR A 106 9.23 -0.02 6.26
C TYR A 106 8.31 -0.93 5.44
N PRO A 107 6.98 -0.69 5.43
CA PRO A 107 6.06 -1.46 4.62
C PRO A 107 6.34 -1.19 3.15
N ALA A 108 6.70 -2.24 2.43
CA ALA A 108 6.99 -2.14 1.01
C ALA A 108 6.68 -3.47 0.32
N LYS A 109 6.36 -3.40 -0.97
CA LYS A 109 6.02 -4.55 -1.79
C LYS A 109 6.12 -4.16 -3.26
N ASP A 110 6.84 -4.99 -4.01
CA ASP A 110 6.93 -4.91 -5.47
C ASP A 110 6.45 -6.24 -6.06
N ARG A 111 5.24 -6.25 -6.65
CA ARG A 111 4.73 -7.42 -7.37
C ARG A 111 5.19 -7.42 -8.83
N SER A 112 5.56 -6.26 -9.36
CA SER A 112 6.12 -6.16 -10.71
C SER A 112 7.47 -6.87 -10.83
N GLY A 113 8.25 -6.92 -9.74
CA GLY A 113 9.61 -7.45 -9.72
C GLY A 113 10.58 -6.63 -10.59
N CYS A 114 10.26 -5.35 -10.82
CA CYS A 114 11.00 -4.44 -11.70
C CYS A 114 11.83 -3.42 -10.91
N LEU A 115 11.46 -3.17 -9.66
CA LEU A 115 12.00 -2.09 -8.87
C LEU A 115 13.26 -2.57 -8.14
N ASP A 116 14.19 -1.65 -7.94
CA ASP A 116 15.31 -1.88 -7.02
C ASP A 116 14.84 -1.69 -5.57
N MET A 117 15.64 -2.15 -4.61
CA MET A 117 15.36 -1.98 -3.17
C MET A 117 15.02 -0.53 -2.82
N VAL A 118 15.80 0.39 -3.41
CA VAL A 118 15.69 1.84 -3.22
C VAL A 118 15.62 2.50 -4.59
N GLU A 119 14.58 3.30 -4.79
CA GLU A 119 14.36 4.09 -6.01
C GLU A 119 14.41 5.59 -5.69
N GLU A 120 14.70 6.40 -6.71
CA GLU A 120 14.55 7.85 -6.63
C GLU A 120 13.08 8.20 -6.31
N PRO A 121 12.80 9.23 -5.49
CA PRO A 121 11.43 9.59 -5.09
C PRO A 121 10.68 10.31 -6.22
N HIS A 122 10.59 9.68 -7.39
CA HIS A 122 9.97 10.22 -8.60
C HIS A 122 8.93 9.23 -9.15
N LEU A 123 7.66 9.48 -8.81
CA LEU A 123 6.54 8.60 -9.15
C LEU A 123 6.44 8.27 -10.65
N GLY A 124 6.66 9.24 -11.53
CA GLY A 124 6.62 9.00 -12.99
C GLY A 124 7.68 8.00 -13.49
N LYS A 125 8.91 8.07 -12.96
CA LYS A 125 10.00 7.14 -13.31
C LYS A 125 9.69 5.75 -12.75
N LEU A 126 9.20 5.69 -11.51
CA LEU A 126 8.79 4.44 -10.86
C LEU A 126 7.73 3.70 -11.70
N LEU A 127 6.64 4.39 -12.06
CA LEU A 127 5.57 3.84 -12.89
C LEU A 127 6.06 3.43 -14.28
N THR A 128 6.96 4.21 -14.88
CA THR A 128 7.57 3.86 -16.17
C THR A 128 8.37 2.56 -16.07
N LYS A 129 9.16 2.38 -15.00
CA LYS A 129 9.95 1.16 -14.76
C LYS A 129 9.06 -0.07 -14.60
N ILE A 130 8.02 0.03 -13.77
CA ILE A 130 7.00 -1.01 -13.55
C ILE A 130 6.39 -1.44 -14.89
N LYS A 131 5.92 -0.48 -15.69
CA LYS A 131 5.24 -0.78 -16.95
C LYS A 131 6.17 -1.37 -18.01
N THR A 132 7.40 -0.90 -18.10
CA THR A 132 8.34 -1.29 -19.16
C THR A 132 8.64 -2.79 -19.14
N LYS A 133 8.81 -3.40 -17.96
CA LYS A 133 9.09 -4.84 -17.86
C LYS A 133 7.83 -5.69 -18.10
N THR A 134 6.66 -5.23 -17.67
CA THR A 134 5.37 -5.93 -17.92
C THR A 134 5.13 -6.17 -19.41
N PHE A 135 5.58 -5.26 -20.28
CA PHE A 135 5.51 -5.43 -21.74
C PHE A 135 6.58 -6.39 -22.32
N SER A 136 7.68 -6.65 -21.62
CA SER A 136 8.76 -7.52 -22.12
C SER A 136 8.46 -9.02 -22.00
N THR A 137 7.57 -9.40 -21.08
CA THR A 137 7.24 -10.82 -20.80
C THR A 137 6.25 -11.43 -21.81
N SER A 138 5.57 -10.62 -22.62
CA SER A 138 4.54 -11.09 -23.57
C SER A 138 5.05 -11.52 -24.95
N THR A 139 6.37 -11.46 -25.23
CA THR A 139 6.93 -11.73 -26.58
C THR A 139 7.64 -13.10 -26.71
N GLN A 140 7.63 -13.97 -25.70
CA GLN A 140 8.23 -15.32 -25.78
C GLN A 140 7.19 -16.45 -25.77
N PHE A 141 6.42 -16.55 -26.85
CA PHE A 141 5.85 -17.83 -27.26
C PHE A 141 6.20 -18.04 -28.74
N MET A 142 7.34 -18.70 -28.97
CA MET A 142 7.63 -19.29 -30.27
C MET A 142 7.09 -20.73 -30.27
N PRO A 143 6.23 -21.13 -31.22
CA PRO A 143 5.83 -22.51 -31.36
C PRO A 143 7.02 -23.33 -31.87
N HIS A 144 7.42 -24.36 -31.12
CA HIS A 144 8.25 -25.43 -31.66
C HIS A 144 7.37 -26.39 -32.48
N ASN A 145 7.92 -26.70 -33.65
CA ASN A 145 7.34 -27.46 -34.75
C ASN A 145 7.03 -28.92 -34.40
#